data_AF-A0A951Z1V5-F1
#
_entry.id   AF-A0A951Z1V5-F1
#
_cell.length_a   1.000
_cell.length_b   1.000
_cell.length_c   1.000
_cell.angle_alpha   90.00
_cell.angle_beta   90.00
_cell.angle_gamma   90.00
#
_symmetry.space_group_name_H-M   'P 1'
#
loop_
_entity.id
_entity.type
_entity.pdbx_description
1 polymer ?
#
loop_
_entity_poly.entity_id
_entity_poly.type
_entity_poly.pdbx_seq_one_letter_code
_entity_poly.pdbx_strand_id
1 'polypeptide(L)'
;MKRAFTLIELLVVIAIIAILAAMLFPVYAQAKRAAQKTTCLGNLKNLGVAFQLYLNDHDDRLPDRRDLKATVADGYRPWTGWPPSDPRAGWLVEPFAPYTLGDVWSCPSARSAWANEVRVAQVVEEVRTTYWLWRFDQLTDPVPRDNFWGKTPDQALTDLQAENSPFIGYPNGLTEVELAVDPYFPPIGTVPQPLRGVAVHPGGRNRLMLDTHAKWFRDARLRP
;
A
#
# COMPACT_ATOMS: atom_id res chain seq x y z
N MET A 1 12.40 -64.00 0.29
CA MET A 1 12.69 -63.34 -1.01
C MET A 1 12.34 -61.87 -0.89
N LYS A 2 13.31 -60.96 -1.00
CA LYS A 2 13.02 -59.52 -1.08
C LYS A 2 12.63 -59.20 -2.54
N ARG A 3 11.43 -58.67 -2.76
CA ARG A 3 11.03 -58.17 -4.09
C ARG A 3 11.91 -56.97 -4.42
N ALA A 4 12.67 -57.04 -5.52
CA ALA A 4 13.43 -55.91 -6.02
C ALA A 4 12.47 -55.00 -6.80
N PHE A 5 12.52 -53.70 -6.49
CA PHE A 5 11.71 -52.68 -7.15
C PHE A 5 12.22 -52.53 -8.59
N THR A 6 11.32 -52.53 -9.57
CA THR A 6 11.71 -52.37 -10.98
C THR A 6 11.87 -50.89 -11.33
N LEU A 7 12.75 -50.60 -12.27
CA LEU A 7 12.98 -49.24 -12.78
C LEU A 7 11.69 -48.63 -13.37
N ILE A 8 10.84 -49.45 -13.99
CA ILE A 8 9.56 -49.04 -14.58
C ILE A 8 8.57 -48.61 -13.48
N GLU A 9 8.45 -49.38 -12.39
CA GLU A 9 7.58 -49.02 -11.26
C GLU A 9 7.97 -47.67 -10.67
N LEU A 10 9.28 -47.40 -10.54
CA LEU A 10 9.77 -46.11 -10.05
C LEU A 10 9.45 -44.97 -11.03
N LEU A 11 9.65 -45.20 -12.34
CA LEU A 11 9.39 -44.24 -13.40
C LEU A 11 7.91 -43.85 -13.50
N VAL A 12 6.99 -44.80 -13.37
CA VAL A 12 5.55 -44.53 -13.40
C VAL A 12 5.13 -43.68 -12.20
N VAL A 13 5.67 -43.97 -11.01
CA VAL A 13 5.35 -43.21 -9.79
C VAL A 13 5.81 -41.77 -9.91
N ILE A 14 7.05 -41.51 -10.35
CA ILE A 14 7.53 -40.14 -10.53
C ILE A 14 6.74 -39.41 -11.63
N ALA A 15 6.32 -40.10 -12.70
CA ALA A 15 5.51 -39.51 -13.76
C ALA A 15 4.13 -39.07 -13.23
N ILE A 16 3.48 -39.89 -12.40
CA ILE A 16 2.20 -39.53 -11.77
C ILE A 16 2.39 -38.33 -10.82
N ILE A 17 3.42 -38.35 -9.97
CA ILE A 17 3.72 -37.23 -9.07
C ILE A 17 3.98 -35.93 -9.86
N ALA A 18 4.71 -36.01 -10.96
CA ALA A 18 4.99 -34.86 -11.82
C ALA A 18 3.73 -34.25 -12.43
N ILE A 19 2.79 -35.08 -12.91
CA ILE A 19 1.50 -34.64 -13.46
C ILE A 19 0.65 -33.95 -12.37
N LEU A 20 0.55 -34.57 -11.18
CA LEU A 20 -0.20 -33.99 -10.06
C LEU A 20 0.40 -32.66 -9.61
N ALA A 21 1.73 -32.60 -9.47
CA ALA A 21 2.44 -31.39 -9.07
C ALA A 21 2.25 -30.28 -10.11
N ALA A 22 2.32 -30.58 -11.41
CA ALA A 22 2.12 -29.62 -12.49
C ALA A 22 0.74 -28.93 -12.45
N MET A 23 -0.31 -29.65 -12.07
CA MET A 23 -1.64 -29.08 -11.88
C MET A 23 -1.78 -28.32 -10.55
N LEU A 24 -1.11 -28.78 -9.49
CA LEU A 24 -1.25 -28.21 -8.16
C LEU A 24 -0.46 -26.90 -7.97
N PHE A 25 0.74 -26.79 -8.56
CA PHE A 25 1.59 -25.60 -8.44
C PHE A 25 0.91 -24.27 -8.88
N PRO A 26 0.27 -24.16 -10.05
CA PRO A 26 -0.38 -22.91 -10.46
C PRO A 26 -1.53 -22.53 -9.53
N VAL A 27 -2.34 -23.50 -9.11
CA VAL A 27 -3.47 -23.28 -8.18
C VAL A 27 -2.96 -22.83 -6.81
N TYR A 28 -1.93 -23.48 -6.29
CA TYR A 28 -1.31 -23.11 -5.02
C TYR A 28 -0.74 -21.68 -5.06
N ALA A 29 -0.07 -21.30 -6.14
CA ALA A 29 0.46 -19.95 -6.32
C ALA A 29 -0.67 -18.89 -6.34
N GLN A 30 -1.78 -19.18 -7.01
CA GLN A 30 -2.95 -18.31 -7.03
C GLN A 30 -3.61 -18.18 -5.65
N ALA A 31 -3.80 -19.31 -4.95
CA ALA A 31 -4.36 -19.34 -3.60
C ALA A 31 -3.50 -18.55 -2.60
N LYS A 32 -2.17 -18.72 -2.66
CA LYS A 32 -1.23 -17.96 -1.83
C LYS A 32 -1.34 -16.45 -2.08
N ARG A 33 -1.40 -16.01 -3.33
CA ARG A 33 -1.58 -14.58 -3.67
C ARG A 33 -2.93 -14.05 -3.17
N ALA A 34 -4.00 -14.83 -3.29
CA ALA A 34 -5.31 -14.46 -2.78
C ALA A 34 -5.30 -14.30 -1.25
N ALA A 35 -4.66 -15.22 -0.53
CA ALA A 35 -4.50 -15.15 0.92
C ALA A 35 -3.70 -13.89 1.34
N GLN A 36 -2.56 -13.64 0.70
CA GLN A 36 -1.76 -12.44 0.99
C GLN A 36 -2.53 -11.14 0.71
N LYS A 37 -3.34 -11.09 -0.35
CA LYS A 37 -4.23 -9.95 -0.63
C LYS A 37 -5.23 -9.73 0.48
N THR A 38 -5.86 -10.79 0.97
CA THR A 38 -6.80 -10.71 2.10
C THR A 38 -6.11 -10.23 3.36
N THR A 39 -4.88 -10.70 3.64
CA THR A 39 -4.07 -10.20 4.76
C THR A 39 -3.75 -8.71 4.59
N CYS A 40 -3.30 -8.28 3.41
CA CYS A 40 -3.00 -6.85 3.18
C CYS A 40 -4.24 -5.97 3.36
N LEU A 41 -5.43 -6.45 2.96
CA LEU A 41 -6.69 -5.75 3.17
C LEU A 41 -7.07 -5.69 4.66
N GLY A 42 -6.88 -6.79 5.39
CA GLY A 42 -7.11 -6.85 6.84
C GLY A 42 -6.20 -5.89 7.60
N ASN A 43 -4.91 -5.82 7.23
CA ASN A 43 -3.96 -4.86 7.79
C ASN A 43 -4.42 -3.42 7.58
N LEU A 44 -4.86 -3.06 6.37
CA LEU A 44 -5.43 -1.74 6.09
C LEU A 44 -6.69 -1.47 6.93
N LYS A 45 -7.54 -2.48 7.15
CA LYS A 45 -8.73 -2.31 8.00
C LYS A 45 -8.34 -2.08 9.47
N ASN A 46 -7.34 -2.80 9.99
CA ASN A 46 -6.80 -2.59 11.33
C ASN A 46 -6.21 -1.19 11.49
N LEU A 47 -5.49 -0.69 10.48
CA LEU A 47 -5.03 0.70 10.44
C LEU A 47 -6.22 1.66 10.48
N GLY A 48 -7.27 1.43 9.68
CA GLY A 48 -8.50 2.23 9.73
C GLY A 48 -9.15 2.29 11.11
N VAL A 49 -9.14 1.17 11.85
CA VAL A 49 -9.60 1.14 13.25
C VAL A 49 -8.70 2.00 14.14
N ALA A 50 -7.38 1.87 14.02
CA ALA A 50 -6.44 2.72 14.76
C ALA A 50 -6.66 4.22 14.47
N PHE A 51 -6.91 4.56 13.19
CA PHE A 51 -7.28 5.92 12.78
C PHE A 51 -8.55 6.41 13.47
N GLN A 52 -9.60 5.58 13.53
CA GLN A 52 -10.83 5.98 14.21
C GLN A 52 -10.62 6.21 15.70
N LEU A 53 -9.83 5.35 16.36
CA LEU A 53 -9.48 5.53 17.77
C LEU A 53 -8.74 6.84 18.00
N TYR A 54 -7.74 7.14 17.16
CA TYR A 54 -7.00 8.39 17.23
C TYR A 54 -7.91 9.61 17.03
N LEU A 55 -8.77 9.60 16.01
CA LEU A 55 -9.70 10.70 15.76
C LEU A 55 -10.57 10.99 16.98
N ASN A 56 -11.11 9.95 17.61
CA ASN A 56 -11.94 10.07 18.79
C ASN A 56 -11.17 10.67 19.99
N ASP A 57 -9.88 10.35 20.14
CA ASP A 57 -9.04 10.84 21.24
C ASP A 57 -8.43 12.23 20.97
N HIS A 58 -8.52 12.73 19.73
CA HIS A 58 -7.85 13.95 19.26
C HIS A 58 -8.79 14.94 18.55
N ASP A 59 -10.03 15.13 19.04
CA ASP A 59 -11.00 16.11 18.53
C ASP A 59 -11.26 16.00 17.01
N ASP A 60 -11.37 14.76 16.51
CA ASP A 60 -11.51 14.42 15.09
C ASP A 60 -10.37 14.94 14.20
N ARG A 61 -9.21 15.25 14.78
CA ARG A 61 -8.04 15.72 14.02
C ARG A 61 -7.22 14.55 13.51
N LEU A 62 -6.92 14.58 12.21
CA LEU A 62 -6.01 13.62 11.60
C LEU A 62 -4.60 13.76 12.20
N PRO A 63 -3.88 12.64 12.40
CA PRO A 63 -2.58 12.63 13.03
C PRO A 63 -1.61 13.61 12.38
N ASP A 64 -0.89 14.33 13.24
CA ASP A 64 0.05 15.38 12.87
C ASP A 64 1.43 15.03 13.45
N ARG A 65 2.43 14.96 12.58
CA ARG A 65 3.85 14.84 12.96
C ARG A 65 4.72 15.78 12.13
N ARG A 66 4.33 17.06 12.12
CA ARG A 66 5.08 18.11 11.44
C ARG A 66 6.56 18.20 11.80
N ASP A 67 6.93 17.82 13.02
CA ASP A 67 8.29 17.83 13.55
C ASP A 67 9.23 16.80 12.89
N LEU A 68 8.70 15.67 12.40
CA LEU A 68 9.49 14.63 11.72
C LEU A 68 10.01 15.07 10.34
N LYS A 69 9.60 16.24 9.83
CA LYS A 69 10.19 16.85 8.64
C LYS A 69 11.65 17.24 8.82
N ALA A 70 12.05 17.54 10.06
CA ALA A 70 13.41 17.96 10.37
C ALA A 70 14.41 16.79 10.44
N THR A 71 13.94 15.54 10.42
CA THR A 71 14.77 14.34 10.57
C THR A 71 15.08 13.62 9.24
N VAL A 72 14.64 14.18 8.11
CA VAL A 72 14.95 13.63 6.77
C VAL A 72 16.42 13.91 6.44
N ALA A 73 17.21 12.85 6.20
CA ALA A 73 18.65 12.96 5.89
C ALA A 73 18.97 13.84 4.66
N ASP A 74 18.02 13.97 3.73
CA ASP A 74 18.09 14.81 2.52
C ASP A 74 17.23 16.10 2.61
N GLY A 75 16.56 16.34 3.73
CA GLY A 75 15.57 17.39 3.91
C GLY A 75 14.26 17.19 3.11
N TYR A 76 13.27 18.03 3.35
CA TYR A 76 12.07 18.15 2.51
C TYR A 76 12.47 18.65 1.12
N ARG A 77 12.00 17.99 0.04
CA ARG A 77 12.07 18.55 -1.33
C ARG A 77 10.69 19.11 -1.72
N PRO A 78 10.61 20.18 -2.53
CA PRO A 78 9.33 20.62 -3.09
C PRO A 78 8.84 19.63 -4.15
N TRP A 79 7.51 19.55 -4.40
CA TRP A 79 6.90 18.66 -5.41
C TRP A 79 7.55 18.79 -6.80
N THR A 80 8.13 19.95 -7.10
CA THR A 80 8.85 20.28 -8.33
C THR A 80 10.26 19.67 -8.43
N GLY A 81 10.86 19.23 -7.32
CA GLY A 81 12.20 18.62 -7.25
C GLY A 81 12.19 17.13 -6.87
N TRP A 82 11.02 16.55 -6.61
CA TRP A 82 10.85 15.11 -6.40
C TRP A 82 10.64 14.38 -7.73
N PRO A 83 10.95 13.07 -7.79
CA PRO A 83 10.36 12.22 -8.82
C PRO A 83 8.82 12.32 -8.70
N PRO A 84 8.07 12.49 -9.80
CA PRO A 84 6.60 12.55 -9.79
C PRO A 84 5.90 11.29 -9.22
N SER A 85 6.67 10.28 -8.81
CA SER A 85 6.26 8.99 -8.29
C SER A 85 6.54 8.81 -6.80
N ASP A 86 6.77 9.88 -6.03
CA ASP A 86 7.08 9.77 -4.60
C ASP A 86 5.82 9.90 -3.72
N PRO A 87 5.19 8.77 -3.31
CA PRO A 87 4.16 8.80 -2.28
C PRO A 87 4.82 9.17 -0.95
N ARG A 88 4.31 10.22 -0.30
CA ARG A 88 4.75 10.68 1.03
C ARG A 88 4.35 9.66 2.09
N ALA A 89 5.08 8.56 2.12
CA ALA A 89 4.67 7.31 2.72
C ALA A 89 5.49 7.00 3.97
N GLY A 90 5.10 7.53 5.13
CA GLY A 90 5.51 6.84 6.37
C GLY A 90 5.55 7.58 7.68
N TRP A 91 5.08 8.82 7.78
CA TRP A 91 5.06 9.49 9.10
C TRP A 91 3.84 9.16 9.96
N LEU A 92 2.85 8.45 9.42
CA LEU A 92 1.72 7.92 10.21
C LEU A 92 2.12 6.73 11.07
N VAL A 93 3.21 6.04 10.74
CA VAL A 93 3.68 4.90 11.53
C VAL A 93 3.96 5.32 12.98
N GLU A 94 4.58 6.48 13.16
CA GLU A 94 4.96 7.08 14.43
C GLU A 94 3.80 7.39 15.40
N PRO A 95 2.81 8.24 15.03
CA PRO A 95 1.71 8.58 15.92
C PRO A 95 0.82 7.36 16.20
N PHE A 96 0.88 6.33 15.35
CA PHE A 96 0.17 5.08 15.53
C PHE A 96 1.00 3.96 16.16
N ALA A 97 2.29 4.15 16.40
CA ALA A 97 3.13 3.14 17.03
C ALA A 97 2.56 2.68 18.39
N PRO A 98 1.99 3.55 19.25
CA PRO A 98 1.34 3.10 20.48
C PRO A 98 0.05 2.28 20.26
N TYR A 99 -0.63 2.47 19.12
CA TYR A 99 -1.94 1.87 18.84
C TYR A 99 -1.86 0.66 17.91
N THR A 100 -0.66 0.32 17.42
CA THR A 100 -0.45 -0.74 16.43
C THR A 100 0.59 -1.74 16.94
N LEU A 101 0.35 -3.03 16.67
CA LEU A 101 1.28 -4.11 17.03
C LEU A 101 1.71 -4.87 15.78
N GLY A 102 2.98 -5.23 15.72
CA GLY A 102 3.56 -6.09 14.69
C GLY A 102 3.61 -5.47 13.29
N ASP A 103 3.59 -6.35 12.28
CA ASP A 103 3.85 -6.01 10.87
C ASP A 103 2.65 -5.39 10.12
N VAL A 104 1.73 -4.72 10.82
CA VAL A 104 0.49 -4.18 10.21
C VAL A 104 0.77 -3.11 9.15
N TRP A 105 1.91 -2.43 9.23
CA TRP A 105 2.37 -1.44 8.25
C TRP A 105 2.97 -2.05 6.97
N SER A 106 3.02 -3.38 6.87
CA SER A 106 3.56 -4.08 5.70
C SER A 106 2.51 -4.94 5.02
N CYS A 107 2.35 -4.74 3.72
CA CYS A 107 1.64 -5.69 2.87
C CYS A 107 2.56 -6.88 2.55
N PRO A 108 2.25 -8.12 2.97
CA PRO A 108 3.08 -9.30 2.68
C PRO A 108 3.35 -9.55 1.19
N SER A 109 2.45 -9.16 0.29
CA SER A 109 2.70 -9.26 -1.17
C SER A 109 3.77 -8.28 -1.67
N ALA A 110 4.00 -7.17 -0.97
CA ALA A 110 5.00 -6.17 -1.36
C ALA A 110 6.42 -6.65 -1.07
N ARG A 111 6.61 -7.51 -0.07
CA ARG A 111 7.95 -7.99 0.36
C ARG A 111 8.67 -8.74 -0.76
N SER A 112 7.95 -9.62 -1.48
CA SER A 112 8.51 -10.47 -2.53
C SER A 112 8.47 -9.90 -3.95
N ALA A 113 7.54 -8.98 -4.24
CA ALA A 113 7.29 -8.55 -5.62
C ALA A 113 8.40 -7.64 -6.19
N TRP A 114 9.14 -6.94 -5.33
CA TRP A 114 9.99 -5.81 -5.75
C TRP A 114 11.37 -5.78 -5.08
N ALA A 115 11.94 -6.95 -4.78
CA ALA A 115 13.16 -7.17 -3.98
C ALA A 115 14.20 -6.04 -4.03
N ASN A 116 14.52 -5.50 -5.21
CA ASN A 116 15.58 -4.51 -5.44
C ASN A 116 15.12 -3.18 -6.05
N GLU A 117 13.82 -2.91 -6.12
CA GLU A 117 13.31 -1.70 -6.77
C GLU A 117 13.20 -0.51 -5.81
N VAL A 118 13.17 0.71 -6.35
CA VAL A 118 12.89 1.94 -5.59
C VAL A 118 11.49 1.83 -4.99
N ARG A 119 11.46 1.33 -3.76
CA ARG A 119 10.29 1.36 -2.90
C ARG A 119 10.44 2.58 -2.03
N VAL A 120 9.38 3.37 -1.90
CA VAL A 120 9.27 4.26 -0.74
C VAL A 120 8.98 3.36 0.46
N ALA A 121 10.03 2.74 0.97
CA ALA A 121 10.03 2.04 2.24
C ALA A 121 10.60 3.03 3.25
N GLN A 122 9.72 3.72 3.96
CA GLN A 122 10.16 4.52 5.09
C GLN A 122 10.41 3.59 6.27
N VAL A 123 11.59 3.77 6.84
CA VAL A 123 11.97 3.19 8.12
C VAL A 123 11.91 4.36 9.08
N VAL A 124 10.96 4.30 10.01
CA VAL A 124 10.99 5.20 11.16
C VAL A 124 11.35 4.34 12.35
N GLU A 125 12.50 4.64 12.95
CA GLU A 125 13.19 3.81 13.93
C GLU A 125 13.40 2.35 13.42
N GLU A 126 12.59 1.41 13.91
CA GLU A 126 12.64 -0.02 13.54
C GLU A 126 11.42 -0.47 12.72
N VAL A 127 10.41 0.39 12.52
CA VAL A 127 9.18 0.02 11.83
C VAL A 127 9.28 0.35 10.34
N ARG A 128 9.13 -0.69 9.52
CA ARG A 128 9.11 -0.55 8.05
C ARG A 128 7.68 -0.51 7.54
N THR A 129 7.31 0.59 6.86
CA THR A 129 6.07 0.63 6.08
C THR A 129 6.30 0.18 4.64
N THR A 130 5.37 -0.61 4.11
CA THR A 130 5.30 -0.91 2.67
C THR A 130 3.95 -0.55 2.06
N TYR A 131 3.13 0.23 2.77
CA TYR A 131 1.94 0.88 2.21
C TYR A 131 2.31 2.29 1.74
N TRP A 132 1.71 2.73 0.64
CA TRP A 132 1.77 4.10 0.20
C TRP A 132 0.74 4.90 0.96
N LEU A 133 1.15 6.02 1.55
CA LEU A 133 0.25 6.95 2.20
C LEU A 133 0.14 8.16 1.27
N TRP A 134 -1.09 8.56 0.97
CA TRP A 134 -1.33 9.69 0.08
C TRP A 134 -1.50 10.96 0.94
N ARG A 135 -0.94 12.07 0.45
CA ARG A 135 -1.34 13.45 0.78
C ARG A 135 -1.02 13.99 2.19
N PHE A 136 0.27 14.07 2.51
CA PHE A 136 0.75 14.70 3.74
C PHE A 136 1.91 15.68 3.44
N ASP A 137 1.70 17.03 3.48
CA ASP A 137 2.67 18.20 3.47
C ASP A 137 2.49 19.38 2.46
N GLN A 138 2.77 20.68 2.69
CA GLN A 138 3.77 21.46 3.48
C GLN A 138 3.16 22.73 4.18
N LEU A 139 3.94 23.51 4.97
CA LEU A 139 3.53 24.72 5.73
C LEU A 139 4.17 26.07 5.32
N THR A 140 5.12 26.09 4.38
CA THR A 140 5.82 27.33 3.98
C THR A 140 5.62 27.73 2.51
N ASP A 141 4.98 26.86 1.73
CA ASP A 141 4.22 27.25 0.54
C ASP A 141 2.76 27.53 0.98
N PRO A 142 1.96 28.31 0.22
CA PRO A 142 0.52 28.39 0.47
C PRO A 142 0.00 26.96 0.55
N VAL A 143 -0.43 26.53 1.74
CA VAL A 143 -0.76 25.13 2.05
C VAL A 143 -1.66 24.62 0.92
N PRO A 144 -1.16 23.70 0.06
CA PRO A 144 -2.01 23.14 -0.96
C PRO A 144 -3.16 22.48 -0.21
N ARG A 145 -4.38 22.74 -0.67
CA ARG A 145 -5.57 22.31 0.05
C ARG A 145 -5.59 20.78 0.23
N ASP A 146 -4.84 20.06 -0.59
CA ASP A 146 -4.71 18.61 -0.54
C ASP A 146 -4.02 18.00 0.71
N ASN A 147 -3.48 18.79 1.65
CA ASN A 147 -2.92 18.26 2.91
C ASN A 147 -4.00 17.83 3.91
N PHE A 148 -3.76 16.75 4.67
CA PHE A 148 -4.66 16.26 5.72
C PHE A 148 -4.26 16.64 7.16
N TRP A 149 -3.03 17.10 7.39
CA TRP A 149 -2.53 17.31 8.76
C TRP A 149 -3.26 18.37 9.55
N GLY A 150 -3.60 18.00 10.79
CA GLY A 150 -4.31 18.89 11.70
C GLY A 150 -5.69 19.29 11.20
N LYS A 151 -6.24 18.60 10.19
CA LYS A 151 -7.59 18.81 9.66
C LYS A 151 -8.52 17.71 10.16
N THR A 152 -9.79 18.02 10.26
CA THR A 152 -10.82 16.98 10.34
C THR A 152 -11.00 16.32 8.97
N PRO A 153 -11.53 15.08 8.90
CA PRO A 153 -11.84 14.44 7.62
C PRO A 153 -12.68 15.31 6.69
N ASP A 154 -13.71 16.01 7.22
CA ASP A 154 -14.57 16.89 6.42
C ASP A 154 -13.83 18.12 5.89
N GLN A 155 -12.92 18.69 6.69
CA GLN A 155 -12.06 19.78 6.25
C GLN A 155 -11.13 19.32 5.12
N ALA A 156 -10.53 18.14 5.27
CA ALA A 156 -9.69 17.54 4.23
C ALA A 156 -10.47 17.32 2.91
N LEU A 157 -11.71 16.82 2.98
CA LEU A 157 -12.56 16.65 1.81
C LEU A 157 -12.88 17.99 1.13
N THR A 158 -13.34 18.97 1.91
CA THR A 158 -13.72 20.30 1.42
C THR A 158 -12.54 20.96 0.70
N ASP A 159 -11.36 20.84 1.29
CA ASP A 159 -10.15 21.40 0.73
C ASP A 159 -9.75 20.70 -0.58
N LEU A 160 -9.82 19.37 -0.64
CA LEU A 160 -9.57 18.64 -1.89
C LEU A 160 -10.54 19.02 -3.02
N GLN A 161 -11.83 19.19 -2.68
CA GLN A 161 -12.83 19.64 -3.64
C GLN A 161 -12.53 21.05 -4.14
N ALA A 162 -12.08 21.94 -3.25
CA ALA A 162 -11.73 23.31 -3.59
C ALA A 162 -10.41 23.41 -4.39
N GLU A 163 -9.46 22.48 -4.19
CA GLU A 163 -8.26 22.37 -5.02
C GLU A 163 -8.60 21.98 -6.46
N ASN A 164 -9.59 21.07 -6.63
CA ASN A 164 -10.04 20.57 -7.92
C ASN A 164 -8.87 20.14 -8.85
N SER A 165 -7.86 19.50 -8.27
CA SER A 165 -6.64 19.13 -8.98
C SER A 165 -6.94 18.08 -10.07
N PRO A 166 -6.44 18.24 -11.30
CA PRO A 166 -6.63 17.27 -12.37
C PRO A 166 -5.96 15.91 -12.08
N PHE A 167 -5.03 15.86 -11.12
CA PHE A 167 -4.38 14.62 -10.67
C PHE A 167 -5.22 13.85 -9.65
N ILE A 168 -6.07 14.55 -8.91
CA ILE A 168 -6.88 14.01 -7.81
C ILE A 168 -8.32 13.75 -8.27
N GLY A 169 -8.83 14.58 -9.17
CA GLY A 169 -10.25 14.65 -9.51
C GLY A 169 -11.06 15.38 -8.44
N TYR A 170 -12.39 15.36 -8.59
CA TYR A 170 -13.31 15.94 -7.63
C TYR A 170 -13.93 14.83 -6.75
N PRO A 171 -13.53 14.69 -5.47
CA PRO A 171 -14.10 13.68 -4.59
C PRO A 171 -15.50 14.09 -4.13
N ASN A 172 -16.47 13.19 -4.19
CA ASN A 172 -17.85 13.44 -3.77
C ASN A 172 -18.09 13.16 -2.27
N GLY A 173 -17.13 12.53 -1.60
CA GLY A 173 -17.25 12.16 -0.19
C GLY A 173 -15.97 11.52 0.36
N LEU A 174 -15.94 11.33 1.68
CA LEU A 174 -14.79 10.72 2.39
C LEU A 174 -14.46 9.30 1.89
N THR A 175 -15.47 8.58 1.41
CA THR A 175 -15.34 7.24 0.83
C THR A 175 -14.50 7.19 -0.45
N GLU A 176 -14.29 8.34 -1.11
CA GLU A 176 -13.51 8.44 -2.34
C GLU A 176 -12.09 8.95 -2.10
N VAL A 177 -11.78 9.38 -0.87
CA VAL A 177 -10.48 9.95 -0.54
C VAL A 177 -9.58 8.88 0.05
N GLU A 178 -8.53 8.54 -0.69
CA GLU A 178 -7.55 7.54 -0.30
C GLU A 178 -6.61 8.07 0.79
N LEU A 179 -6.51 7.35 1.90
CA LEU A 179 -5.61 7.61 3.02
C LEU A 179 -4.33 6.76 2.90
N ALA A 180 -4.50 5.46 2.67
CA ALA A 180 -3.40 4.52 2.48
C ALA A 180 -3.74 3.53 1.36
N VAL A 181 -2.75 3.09 0.58
CA VAL A 181 -2.92 2.07 -0.45
C VAL A 181 -1.75 1.11 -0.46
N ASP A 182 -1.96 -0.08 -0.96
CA ASP A 182 -0.82 -0.91 -1.31
C ASP A 182 -0.06 -0.33 -2.53
N PRO A 183 1.25 -0.63 -2.67
CA PRO A 183 2.04 0.00 -3.71
C PRO A 183 1.52 -0.37 -5.11
N TYR A 184 1.44 0.65 -5.95
CA TYR A 184 0.95 0.54 -7.31
C TYR A 184 1.63 1.57 -8.18
N PHE A 185 2.36 1.13 -9.20
CA PHE A 185 3.10 2.05 -10.05
C PHE A 185 2.23 2.53 -11.23
N PRO A 186 1.82 3.80 -11.25
CA PRO A 186 1.20 4.39 -12.42
C PRO A 186 2.20 4.51 -13.60
N PRO A 187 1.74 4.81 -14.81
CA PRO A 187 2.62 5.05 -15.94
C PRO A 187 3.25 6.44 -15.78
N ILE A 188 4.40 6.51 -15.11
CA ILE A 188 5.18 7.75 -14.93
C ILE A 188 6.52 7.58 -15.65
N GLY A 189 6.99 8.64 -16.32
CA GLY A 189 8.25 8.65 -17.05
C GLY A 189 9.49 8.30 -16.21
N THR A 190 9.46 8.58 -14.91
CA THR A 190 10.54 8.28 -13.95
C THR A 190 10.51 6.86 -13.40
N VAL A 191 9.42 6.11 -13.56
CA VAL A 191 9.33 4.71 -13.13
C VAL A 191 9.96 3.82 -14.21
N PRO A 192 10.86 2.87 -13.86
CA PRO A 192 11.40 1.90 -14.81
C PRO A 192 10.28 1.24 -15.61
N GLN A 193 10.45 1.12 -16.93
CA GLN A 193 9.43 0.55 -17.82
C GLN A 193 8.88 -0.81 -17.34
N PRO A 194 9.67 -1.74 -16.77
CA PRO A 194 9.17 -3.02 -16.26
C PRO A 194 8.21 -2.90 -15.06
N LEU A 195 8.26 -1.79 -14.32
CA LEU A 195 7.42 -1.58 -13.14
C LEU A 195 6.14 -0.81 -13.44
N ARG A 196 6.06 -0.12 -14.56
CA ARG A 196 4.87 0.69 -14.92
C ARG A 196 3.64 -0.21 -15.05
N GLY A 197 2.57 0.15 -14.35
CA GLY A 197 1.31 -0.63 -14.37
C GLY A 197 1.32 -1.88 -13.49
N VAL A 198 2.39 -2.11 -12.72
CA VAL A 198 2.48 -3.26 -11.81
C VAL A 198 1.87 -2.91 -10.45
N ALA A 199 1.06 -3.84 -9.93
CA ALA A 199 0.47 -3.80 -8.60
C ALA A 199 0.95 -5.01 -7.77
N VAL A 200 1.01 -4.88 -6.44
CA VAL A 200 1.27 -6.05 -5.55
C VAL A 200 0.26 -7.17 -5.76
N HIS A 201 -0.97 -6.80 -6.08
CA HIS A 201 -2.08 -7.71 -6.18
C HIS A 201 -2.49 -7.79 -7.65
N PRO A 202 -2.55 -8.99 -8.24
CA PRO A 202 -2.92 -9.15 -9.63
C PRO A 202 -4.25 -8.45 -9.92
N GLY A 203 -4.26 -7.58 -10.94
CA GLY A 203 -5.46 -6.94 -11.44
C GLY A 203 -6.00 -5.78 -10.61
N GLY A 204 -5.31 -5.30 -9.57
CA GLY A 204 -5.81 -4.20 -8.75
C GLY A 204 -4.99 -3.86 -7.51
N ARG A 205 -5.58 -3.05 -6.63
CA ARG A 205 -4.94 -2.50 -5.41
C ARG A 205 -5.90 -2.44 -4.24
N ASN A 206 -5.42 -2.70 -3.04
CA ASN A 206 -6.13 -2.46 -1.79
C ASN A 206 -5.97 -1.00 -1.36
N ARG A 207 -7.04 -0.41 -0.85
CA ARG A 207 -7.08 0.99 -0.39
C ARG A 207 -7.75 1.07 0.98
N LEU A 208 -7.30 2.01 1.79
CA LEU A 208 -7.93 2.53 3.00
C LEU A 208 -8.38 3.95 2.69
N MET A 209 -9.65 4.25 2.95
CA MET A 209 -10.25 5.56 2.69
C MET A 209 -10.32 6.40 3.98
N LEU A 210 -10.57 7.71 3.85
CA LEU A 210 -10.64 8.64 4.98
C LEU A 210 -11.75 8.33 5.97
N ASP A 211 -12.85 7.71 5.54
CA ASP A 211 -13.91 7.19 6.42
C ASP A 211 -13.55 5.83 7.04
N THR A 212 -12.28 5.41 6.95
CA THR A 212 -11.70 4.21 7.58
C THR A 212 -12.15 2.87 7.00
N HIS A 213 -12.91 2.86 5.89
CA HIS A 213 -13.19 1.61 5.20
C HIS A 213 -12.01 1.20 4.31
N ALA A 214 -11.72 -0.09 4.29
CA ALA A 214 -10.70 -0.66 3.42
C ALA A 214 -11.37 -1.51 2.33
N LYS A 215 -10.92 -1.40 1.08
CA LYS A 215 -11.51 -2.11 -0.07
C LYS A 215 -10.49 -2.39 -1.16
N TRP A 216 -10.67 -3.51 -1.85
CA TRP A 216 -9.94 -3.83 -3.08
C TRP A 216 -10.57 -3.17 -4.30
N PHE A 217 -9.75 -2.52 -5.12
CA PHE A 217 -10.14 -1.89 -6.37
C PHE A 217 -9.46 -2.57 -7.54
N ARG A 218 -10.26 -2.98 -8.52
CA ARG A 218 -9.76 -3.49 -9.81
C ARG A 218 -9.09 -2.36 -10.58
N ASP A 219 -8.01 -2.67 -11.27
CA ASP A 219 -7.36 -1.75 -12.20
C ASP A 219 -8.24 -1.56 -13.45
N ALA A 220 -8.71 -0.32 -13.66
CA ALA A 220 -9.53 0.03 -14.80
C ALA A 220 -8.75 -0.05 -16.13
N ARG A 221 -7.42 0.08 -16.11
CA ARG A 221 -6.54 0.04 -17.29
C ARG A 221 -6.34 -1.35 -17.87
N LEU A 222 -6.73 -2.39 -17.11
CA LEU A 222 -6.65 -3.78 -17.53
C LEU A 222 -7.96 -4.29 -18.17
N ARG A 223 -8.92 -3.40 -18.46
CA ARG A 223 -10.08 -3.74 -19.29
C ARG A 223 -9.65 -3.71 -20.78
N PRO A 224 -9.95 -4.76 -21.55
CA PRO A 224 -9.80 -4.70 -23.01
C PRO A 224 -10.77 -3.70 -23.63
#